data_AF-A0A935VIY3-F1
#
_entry.id   AF-A0A935VIY3-F1
#
_cell.length_a   1.000
_cell.length_b   1.000
_cell.length_c   1.000
_cell.angle_alpha   90.00
_cell.angle_beta   90.00
_cell.angle_gamma   90.00
#
_symmetry.space_group_name_H-M   'P 1'
#
loop_
_entity.id
_entity.type
_entity.pdbx_description
1 polymer ?
#
loop_
_entity_poly.entity_id
_entity_poly.type
_entity_poly.pdbx_seq_one_letter_code
_entity_poly.pdbx_strand_id
1 'polypeptide(L)'
;MMVESLQNITRHQDVSQSKDNQAIFVVQNKDGKYGMASGNVIENEHIGSLQQKIDKINSLDTDSLKAYYKDVLENSGLSEKGGAGLGLIEIARRSGSKLYYSFKTISNKLSYFYFKTKIANESDSEQNSSLNGLRDLHQIANENNISMVYQGQFTHDNLKSLLTMTEGSVARTEVEYKRKATNVMVELLQNVCNHGAVLSEAVLGVPGVLVITTDNSGCSVMAGNYISKDKITKLSAKIDRANACALNELDAIYQEELMKDPEPGQKGAGLGFIDMRMKSSNKIDYTLVDLDRNFSFLSISVSIPF
;
A
#
# COMPACT_ATOMS: atom_id res chain seq x y z
N MET A 1 -13.32 4.91 11.01
CA MET A 1 -12.59 5.88 10.17
C MET A 1 -11.99 5.21 8.93
N MET A 2 -11.06 4.26 9.06
CA MET A 2 -10.57 3.53 7.87
C MET A 2 -11.66 2.73 7.17
N VAL A 3 -12.43 1.91 7.91
CA VAL A 3 -13.58 1.15 7.38
C VAL A 3 -14.54 2.07 6.64
N GLU A 4 -14.87 3.22 7.24
CA GLU A 4 -15.79 4.18 6.65
C GLU A 4 -15.23 4.86 5.38
N SER A 5 -13.94 5.19 5.39
CA SER A 5 -13.28 5.78 4.20
C SER A 5 -13.23 4.77 3.05
N LEU A 6 -12.97 3.49 3.35
CA LEU A 6 -13.01 2.41 2.36
C LEU A 6 -14.44 2.11 1.90
N GLN A 7 -15.44 2.18 2.79
CA GLN A 7 -16.85 2.05 2.41
C GLN A 7 -17.32 3.22 1.54
N ASN A 8 -16.84 4.44 1.78
CA ASN A 8 -17.11 5.58 0.92
C ASN A 8 -16.57 5.35 -0.50
N ILE A 9 -15.38 4.78 -0.62
CA ILE A 9 -14.81 4.39 -1.91
C ILE A 9 -15.68 3.31 -2.57
N THR A 10 -15.96 2.20 -1.89
CA THR A 10 -16.61 1.03 -2.51
C THR A 10 -18.10 1.22 -2.79
N ARG A 11 -18.81 2.05 -2.01
CA ARG A 11 -20.26 2.31 -2.19
C ARG A 11 -20.57 3.42 -3.20
N HIS A 12 -19.61 4.31 -3.48
CA HIS A 12 -19.82 5.48 -4.35
C HIS A 12 -18.98 5.50 -5.62
N GLN A 13 -18.30 4.39 -5.95
CA GLN A 13 -17.62 4.23 -7.24
C GLN A 13 -18.63 3.88 -8.34
N ASP A 14 -19.38 4.87 -8.80
CA ASP A 14 -20.50 4.71 -9.76
C ASP A 14 -20.03 4.72 -11.25
N VAL A 15 -18.86 4.18 -11.62
CA VAL A 15 -18.45 4.11 -13.06
C VAL A 15 -17.52 2.93 -13.39
N SER A 16 -17.72 2.35 -14.59
CA SER A 16 -16.91 1.32 -15.25
C SER A 16 -15.40 1.49 -15.10
N GLN A 17 -14.69 0.38 -14.86
CA GLN A 17 -13.24 0.25 -14.75
C GLN A 17 -12.50 0.79 -16.00
N SER A 18 -12.15 2.07 -16.01
CA SER A 18 -11.04 2.58 -16.82
C SER A 18 -9.79 2.69 -15.95
N LYS A 19 -8.59 2.65 -16.53
CA LYS A 19 -7.33 2.76 -15.76
C LYS A 19 -7.27 4.03 -14.88
N ASP A 20 -7.96 5.09 -15.27
CA ASP A 20 -8.02 6.36 -14.53
C ASP A 20 -9.04 6.38 -13.38
N ASN A 21 -9.80 5.29 -13.20
CA ASN A 21 -10.87 5.20 -12.19
C ASN A 21 -10.45 4.45 -10.92
N GLN A 22 -9.15 4.23 -10.71
CA GLN A 22 -8.66 3.57 -9.51
C GLN A 22 -8.84 4.47 -8.28
N ALA A 23 -9.31 3.88 -7.19
CA ALA A 23 -9.41 4.56 -5.92
C ALA A 23 -8.04 4.62 -5.26
N ILE A 24 -7.72 5.75 -4.65
CA ILE A 24 -6.52 5.88 -3.82
C ILE A 24 -6.91 5.85 -2.35
N PHE A 25 -6.13 5.15 -1.54
CA PHE A 25 -6.21 5.19 -0.08
C PHE A 25 -4.81 5.29 0.52
N VAL A 26 -4.62 6.26 1.41
CA VAL A 26 -3.32 6.56 2.02
C VAL A 26 -3.50 6.70 3.52
N VAL A 27 -2.68 5.99 4.28
CA VAL A 27 -2.52 6.20 5.72
C VAL A 27 -1.13 6.79 5.93
N GLN A 28 -1.06 7.92 6.63
CA GLN A 28 0.18 8.61 6.94
C GLN A 28 0.37 8.62 8.46
N ASN A 29 1.58 8.37 8.92
CA ASN A 29 1.98 8.63 10.30
C ASN A 29 3.16 9.60 10.25
N LYS A 30 2.98 10.79 10.83
CA LYS A 30 4.03 11.78 10.99
C LYS A 30 4.17 12.10 12.47
N ASP A 31 5.28 11.70 13.08
CA ASP A 31 5.59 11.96 14.50
C ASP A 31 4.51 11.48 15.47
N GLY A 32 3.92 10.30 15.20
CA GLY A 32 2.83 9.73 16.00
C GLY A 32 1.45 10.29 15.66
N LYS A 33 1.37 11.27 14.75
CA LYS A 33 0.11 11.85 14.27
C LYS A 33 -0.33 11.12 13.02
N TYR A 34 -1.46 10.44 13.14
CA TYR A 34 -2.03 9.70 12.02
C TYR A 34 -2.91 10.60 11.16
N GLY A 35 -2.84 10.40 9.86
CA GLY A 35 -3.74 11.01 8.89
C GLY A 35 -4.21 9.94 7.92
N MET A 36 -5.41 10.14 7.38
CA MET A 36 -5.89 9.32 6.29
C MET A 36 -6.33 10.21 5.13
N ALA A 37 -6.11 9.71 3.94
CA ALA A 37 -6.55 10.31 2.71
C ALA A 37 -7.15 9.24 1.82
N SER A 38 -8.16 9.63 1.06
CA SER A 38 -8.77 8.78 0.06
C SER A 38 -9.12 9.58 -1.18
N GLY A 39 -9.38 8.90 -2.26
CA GLY A 39 -10.04 9.51 -3.39
C GLY A 39 -10.64 8.48 -4.32
N ASN A 40 -11.68 8.92 -5.01
CA ASN A 40 -12.47 8.11 -5.93
C ASN A 40 -13.11 9.02 -6.98
N VAL A 41 -13.56 8.40 -8.07
CA VAL A 41 -14.32 9.09 -9.12
C VAL A 41 -15.73 9.38 -8.62
N ILE A 42 -16.25 10.53 -9.00
CA ILE A 42 -17.60 11.00 -8.74
C ILE A 42 -18.17 11.67 -9.99
N GLU A 43 -19.48 11.55 -10.19
CA GLU A 43 -20.16 12.30 -11.25
C GLU A 43 -20.27 13.79 -10.91
N ASN A 44 -20.14 14.65 -11.91
CA ASN A 44 -20.14 16.11 -11.74
C ASN A 44 -21.42 16.63 -11.08
N GLU A 45 -22.56 15.98 -11.29
CA GLU A 45 -23.83 16.35 -10.66
C GLU A 45 -23.84 16.18 -9.13
N HIS A 46 -23.05 15.24 -8.60
CA HIS A 46 -23.01 14.99 -7.16
C HIS A 46 -22.08 15.95 -6.39
N ILE A 47 -21.22 16.70 -7.09
CA ILE A 47 -20.23 17.61 -6.48
C ILE A 47 -20.89 18.63 -5.56
N GLY A 48 -21.93 19.33 -6.04
CA GLY A 48 -22.59 20.38 -5.25
C GLY A 48 -23.17 19.85 -3.95
N SER A 49 -23.82 18.67 -4.00
CA SER A 49 -24.42 18.04 -2.83
C SER A 49 -23.37 17.58 -1.80
N LEU A 50 -22.24 17.04 -2.26
CA LEU A 50 -21.16 16.56 -1.40
C LEU A 50 -20.40 17.73 -0.76
N GLN A 51 -20.15 18.79 -1.54
CA GLN A 51 -19.52 20.01 -1.07
C GLN A 51 -20.32 20.64 0.07
N GLN A 52 -21.63 20.86 -0.13
CA GLN A 52 -22.50 21.42 0.90
C GLN A 52 -22.51 20.57 2.19
N LYS A 53 -22.49 19.24 2.06
CA LYS A 53 -22.43 18.32 3.21
C LYS A 53 -21.13 18.49 3.99
N ILE A 54 -19.97 18.48 3.31
CA ILE A 54 -18.68 18.60 3.98
C ILE A 54 -18.51 20.00 4.60
N ASP A 55 -18.93 21.05 3.91
CA ASP A 55 -18.88 22.43 4.41
C ASP A 55 -19.77 22.60 5.65
N LYS A 56 -20.96 22.00 5.65
CA LYS A 56 -21.82 21.97 6.82
C LYS A 56 -21.13 21.27 7.99
N ILE A 57 -20.59 20.07 7.78
CA ILE A 57 -19.85 19.32 8.82
C ILE A 57 -18.69 20.16 9.38
N ASN A 58 -17.90 20.78 8.50
CA ASN A 58 -16.78 21.64 8.87
C ASN A 58 -17.22 22.94 9.56
N SER A 59 -18.47 23.40 9.41
CA SER A 59 -18.97 24.57 10.14
C SER A 59 -19.35 24.28 11.59
N LEU A 60 -19.55 23.00 11.96
CA LEU A 60 -20.01 22.62 13.30
C LEU A 60 -18.85 22.53 14.29
N ASP A 61 -19.11 22.95 15.53
CA ASP A 61 -18.27 22.62 16.68
C ASP A 61 -18.55 21.18 17.16
N THR A 62 -17.80 20.74 18.16
CA THR A 62 -17.86 19.36 18.68
C THR A 62 -19.25 18.97 19.19
N ASP A 63 -19.98 19.86 19.85
CA ASP A 63 -21.27 19.53 20.45
C ASP A 63 -22.40 19.60 19.42
N SER A 64 -22.35 20.61 18.55
CA SER A 64 -23.24 20.75 17.40
C SER A 64 -23.07 19.58 16.42
N LEU A 65 -21.86 19.06 16.24
CA LEU A 65 -21.60 17.88 15.40
C LEU A 65 -22.19 16.60 16.01
N LYS A 66 -22.14 16.44 17.35
CA LYS A 66 -22.81 15.33 18.04
C LYS A 66 -24.33 15.41 17.91
N ALA A 67 -24.91 16.61 18.05
CA ALA A 67 -26.34 16.83 17.90
C ALA A 67 -26.79 16.52 16.46
N TYR A 68 -26.05 17.04 15.48
CA TYR A 68 -26.31 16.76 14.06
C TYR A 68 -26.20 15.27 13.72
N TYR A 69 -25.22 14.56 14.28
CA TYR A 69 -25.11 13.11 14.11
C TYR A 69 -26.35 12.35 14.63
N LYS A 70 -26.88 12.73 15.79
CA LYS A 70 -28.11 12.12 16.35
C LYS A 70 -29.33 12.43 15.49
N ASP A 71 -29.48 13.69 15.08
CA ASP A 71 -30.58 14.13 14.21
C ASP A 71 -30.60 13.36 12.88
N VAL A 72 -29.44 13.20 12.24
CA VAL A 72 -29.34 12.41 11.01
C VAL A 72 -29.67 10.94 11.29
N LEU A 73 -29.21 10.33 12.39
CA LEU A 73 -29.56 8.95 12.74
C LEU A 73 -31.06 8.74 12.95
N GLU A 74 -31.76 9.71 13.53
CA GLU A 74 -33.19 9.64 13.82
C GLU A 74 -34.04 9.89 12.56
N ASN A 75 -33.58 10.77 11.67
CA ASN A 75 -34.35 11.23 10.52
C ASN A 75 -33.95 10.60 9.17
N SER A 76 -32.80 9.92 9.08
CA SER A 76 -32.41 9.20 7.87
C SER A 76 -32.94 7.76 7.90
N GLY A 77 -34.05 7.54 7.21
CA GLY A 77 -34.54 6.19 6.93
C GLY A 77 -33.46 5.34 6.23
N LEU A 78 -33.55 4.02 6.39
CA LEU A 78 -32.71 3.03 5.71
C LEU A 78 -32.77 3.23 4.18
N SER A 79 -31.82 3.95 3.60
CA SER A 79 -31.73 4.11 2.15
C SER A 79 -31.32 2.80 1.47
N GLU A 80 -31.80 2.54 0.25
CA GLU A 80 -31.49 1.32 -0.54
C GLU A 80 -29.98 1.06 -0.77
N LYS A 81 -29.12 2.09 -0.73
CA LYS A 81 -27.65 1.96 -0.85
C LYS A 81 -26.91 1.71 0.50
N GLY A 82 -27.63 1.41 1.59
CA GLY A 82 -27.04 0.76 2.77
C GLY A 82 -26.16 1.62 3.70
N GLY A 83 -26.45 2.92 3.83
CA GLY A 83 -25.83 3.78 4.84
C GLY A 83 -25.89 5.24 4.43
N ALA A 84 -26.93 5.95 4.87
CA ALA A 84 -27.04 7.41 4.74
C ALA A 84 -25.73 8.07 5.16
N GLY A 85 -25.34 9.19 4.52
CA GLY A 85 -24.05 9.91 4.58
C GLY A 85 -23.50 10.36 5.95
N LEU A 86 -23.61 9.48 6.94
CA LEU A 86 -23.13 9.48 8.31
C LEU A 86 -21.62 9.27 8.35
N GLY A 87 -21.05 8.62 7.34
CA GLY A 87 -19.63 8.30 7.34
C GLY A 87 -18.73 9.52 7.50
N LEU A 88 -19.02 10.60 6.76
CA LEU A 88 -18.28 11.86 6.89
C LEU A 88 -18.49 12.51 8.26
N ILE A 89 -19.71 12.46 8.79
CA ILE A 89 -20.05 13.01 10.12
C ILE A 89 -19.31 12.24 11.20
N GLU A 90 -19.29 10.90 11.13
CA GLU A 90 -18.60 10.03 12.06
C GLU A 90 -17.07 10.21 11.97
N ILE A 91 -16.53 10.34 10.75
CA ILE A 91 -15.10 10.63 10.56
C ILE A 91 -14.75 11.97 11.21
N ALA A 92 -15.50 13.05 10.96
CA ALA A 92 -15.27 14.34 11.61
C ALA A 92 -15.36 14.25 13.15
N ARG A 93 -16.37 13.56 13.67
CA ARG A 93 -16.59 13.40 15.12
C ARG A 93 -15.48 12.62 15.80
N ARG A 94 -14.99 11.54 15.17
CA ARG A 94 -13.92 10.69 15.72
C ARG A 94 -12.54 11.30 15.54
N SER A 95 -12.31 12.01 14.44
CA SER A 95 -11.00 12.60 14.14
C SER A 95 -10.73 13.89 14.91
N GLY A 96 -11.78 14.57 15.39
CA GLY A 96 -11.68 15.87 16.06
C GLY A 96 -11.13 16.97 15.14
N SER A 97 -11.04 16.72 13.84
CA SER A 97 -10.40 17.59 12.85
C SER A 97 -11.36 17.97 11.74
N LYS A 98 -11.08 19.10 11.08
CA LYS A 98 -11.76 19.47 9.83
C LYS A 98 -11.46 18.44 8.73
N LEU A 99 -12.44 18.27 7.85
CA LEU A 99 -12.37 17.44 6.67
C LEU A 99 -11.84 18.27 5.50
N TYR A 100 -10.69 17.89 4.96
CA TYR A 100 -10.11 18.55 3.80
C TYR A 100 -10.51 17.81 2.54
N TYR A 101 -10.93 18.54 1.51
CA TYR A 101 -11.34 17.94 0.27
C TYR A 101 -11.01 18.80 -0.94
N SER A 102 -10.98 18.19 -2.11
CA SER A 102 -10.88 18.90 -3.38
C SER A 102 -11.41 18.05 -4.53
N PHE A 103 -11.78 18.69 -5.62
CA PHE A 103 -12.18 18.03 -6.86
C PHE A 103 -11.18 18.31 -7.97
N LYS A 104 -10.95 17.35 -8.86
CA LYS A 104 -10.20 17.50 -10.11
C LYS A 104 -11.09 17.02 -11.26
N THR A 105 -11.50 17.92 -12.14
CA THR A 105 -12.31 17.54 -13.31
C THR A 105 -11.53 16.57 -14.19
N ILE A 106 -12.17 15.46 -14.56
CA ILE A 106 -11.63 14.44 -15.47
C ILE A 106 -12.26 14.61 -16.85
N SER A 107 -13.58 14.83 -16.90
CA SER A 107 -14.34 14.99 -18.14
C SER A 107 -15.59 15.85 -17.92
N ASN A 108 -16.40 16.00 -18.97
CA ASN A 108 -17.70 16.68 -18.88
C ASN A 108 -18.70 16.00 -17.92
N LYS A 109 -18.51 14.71 -17.62
CA LYS A 109 -19.39 13.95 -16.72
C LYS A 109 -18.74 13.62 -15.38
N LEU A 110 -17.41 13.51 -15.32
CA LEU A 110 -16.71 12.94 -14.18
C LEU A 110 -15.68 13.89 -13.59
N SER A 111 -15.53 13.81 -12.27
CA SER A 111 -14.46 14.43 -11.50
C SER A 111 -13.86 13.42 -10.53
N TYR A 112 -12.62 13.66 -10.13
CA TYR A 112 -11.99 12.93 -9.05
C TYR A 112 -12.18 13.69 -7.75
N PHE A 113 -12.75 13.03 -6.73
CA PHE A 113 -12.88 13.55 -5.38
C PHE A 113 -11.67 13.11 -4.56
N TYR A 114 -10.97 14.07 -3.98
CA TYR A 114 -9.92 13.83 -3.00
C TYR A 114 -10.41 14.25 -1.62
N PHE A 115 -10.13 13.42 -0.64
CA PHE A 115 -10.51 13.60 0.75
C PHE A 115 -9.31 13.34 1.66
N LYS A 116 -9.16 14.13 2.72
CA LYS A 116 -8.13 13.97 3.72
C LYS A 116 -8.64 14.42 5.08
N THR A 117 -8.29 13.67 6.11
CA THR A 117 -8.51 14.07 7.51
C THR A 117 -7.29 13.72 8.35
N LYS A 118 -7.07 14.50 9.42
CA LYS A 118 -6.05 14.24 10.43
C LYS A 118 -6.72 13.61 11.64
N ILE A 119 -6.07 12.66 12.29
CA ILE A 119 -6.50 12.15 13.59
C ILE A 119 -5.81 13.02 14.63
N ALA A 120 -6.53 13.97 15.22
CA ALA A 120 -5.95 14.93 16.16
C ALA A 120 -5.65 14.30 17.53
N ASN A 121 -4.56 14.77 18.14
CA ASN A 121 -4.42 14.90 19.59
C ASN A 121 -4.52 16.40 19.92
N GLU A 122 -5.00 16.78 21.12
CA GLU A 122 -5.59 18.07 21.53
C GLU A 122 -4.76 19.38 21.37
N SER A 123 -3.74 19.48 20.50
CA SER A 123 -2.84 20.64 20.47
C SER A 123 -2.23 21.00 19.11
N ASP A 124 -2.92 20.71 18.00
CA ASP A 124 -2.41 21.09 16.67
C ASP A 124 -3.06 22.36 16.13
N SER A 125 -2.31 23.46 16.24
CA SER A 125 -2.52 24.67 15.44
C SER A 125 -2.30 24.36 13.95
N GLU A 126 -3.17 24.93 13.12
CA GLU A 126 -3.23 24.70 11.68
C GLU A 126 -1.87 24.89 10.99
N GLN A 127 -1.36 23.83 10.36
CA GLN A 127 -0.36 23.95 9.31
C GLN A 127 -0.73 23.07 8.11
N ASN A 128 -0.95 23.77 6.99
CA ASN A 128 -1.08 23.36 5.59
C ASN A 128 -1.62 21.95 5.33
N SER A 129 -2.93 21.87 5.10
CA SER A 129 -3.66 20.71 4.62
C SER A 129 -3.62 20.54 3.10
N SER A 130 -2.47 20.83 2.47
CA SER A 130 -2.36 20.70 1.02
C SER A 130 -2.67 19.27 0.59
N LEU A 131 -3.59 19.15 -0.37
CA LEU A 131 -3.93 17.91 -1.05
C LEU A 131 -3.01 17.64 -2.24
N ASN A 132 -2.06 18.54 -2.53
CA ASN A 132 -1.14 18.39 -3.67
C ASN A 132 -0.34 17.09 -3.56
N GLY A 133 0.26 16.80 -2.41
CA GLY A 133 1.02 15.55 -2.23
C GLY A 133 0.18 14.27 -2.42
N LEU A 134 -1.13 14.31 -2.12
CA LEU A 134 -2.02 13.18 -2.41
C LEU A 134 -2.30 13.04 -3.91
N ARG A 135 -2.50 14.18 -4.60
CA ARG A 135 -2.70 14.23 -6.05
C ARG A 135 -1.46 13.75 -6.79
N ASP A 136 -0.29 14.19 -6.36
CA ASP A 136 1.00 13.80 -6.94
C ASP A 136 1.23 12.29 -6.76
N LEU A 137 0.97 11.76 -5.55
CA LEU A 137 1.06 10.33 -5.28
C LEU A 137 0.07 9.53 -6.14
N HIS A 138 -1.16 9.99 -6.28
CA HIS A 138 -2.17 9.35 -7.14
C HIS A 138 -1.76 9.35 -8.62
N GLN A 139 -1.18 10.45 -9.10
CA GLN A 139 -0.67 10.53 -10.46
C GLN A 139 0.49 9.54 -10.68
N ILE A 140 1.48 9.51 -9.78
CA ILE A 140 2.60 8.56 -9.85
C ILE A 140 2.09 7.12 -9.83
N ALA A 141 1.10 6.83 -8.99
CA ALA A 141 0.52 5.49 -8.90
C ALA A 141 -0.12 5.07 -10.22
N ASN A 142 -0.93 5.93 -10.84
CA ASN A 142 -1.60 5.61 -12.11
C ASN A 142 -0.61 5.48 -13.27
N GLU A 143 0.35 6.42 -13.39
CA GLU A 143 1.36 6.42 -14.46
C GLU A 143 2.23 5.17 -14.45
N ASN A 144 2.53 4.63 -13.26
CA ASN A 144 3.37 3.45 -13.07
C ASN A 144 2.58 2.16 -12.82
N ASN A 145 1.25 2.17 -13.00
CA ASN A 145 0.33 1.05 -12.73
C ASN A 145 0.53 0.42 -11.33
N ILE A 146 0.77 1.26 -10.32
CA ILE A 146 0.98 0.84 -8.94
C ILE A 146 -0.36 0.48 -8.31
N SER A 147 -0.53 -0.79 -7.95
CA SER A 147 -1.73 -1.29 -7.27
C SER A 147 -1.62 -1.20 -5.75
N MET A 148 -0.40 -1.27 -5.21
CA MET A 148 -0.16 -1.16 -3.76
C MET A 148 1.22 -0.59 -3.46
N VAL A 149 1.28 0.28 -2.45
CA VAL A 149 2.52 0.73 -1.81
C VAL A 149 2.38 0.58 -0.30
N TYR A 150 3.39 -0.02 0.31
CA TYR A 150 3.57 0.00 1.75
C TYR A 150 4.98 0.48 2.06
N GLN A 151 5.09 1.56 2.83
CA GLN A 151 6.36 2.07 3.34
C GLN A 151 6.27 2.14 4.85
N GLY A 152 7.16 1.43 5.55
CA GLY A 152 7.08 1.32 7.00
C GLY A 152 8.00 0.29 7.61
N GLN A 153 7.66 -0.15 8.82
CA GLN A 153 8.40 -1.16 9.57
C GLN A 153 7.83 -2.54 9.29
N PHE A 154 8.62 -3.43 8.70
CA PHE A 154 8.25 -4.82 8.51
C PHE A 154 8.49 -5.59 9.80
N THR A 155 7.43 -6.25 10.29
CA THR A 155 7.44 -7.10 11.47
C THR A 155 6.74 -8.40 11.14
N HIS A 156 7.05 -9.48 11.85
CA HIS A 156 6.40 -10.78 11.61
C HIS A 156 4.87 -10.70 11.70
N ASP A 157 4.34 -9.80 12.55
CA ASP A 157 2.90 -9.62 12.75
C ASP A 157 2.20 -8.98 11.54
N ASN A 158 2.85 -8.01 10.88
CA ASN A 158 2.21 -7.30 9.76
C ASN A 158 2.39 -7.99 8.40
N LEU A 159 3.31 -8.95 8.28
CA LEU A 159 3.51 -9.72 7.05
C LEU A 159 2.22 -10.38 6.57
N LYS A 160 1.46 -10.99 7.49
CA LYS A 160 0.21 -11.66 7.15
C LYS A 160 -0.82 -10.70 6.55
N SER A 161 -0.93 -9.50 7.11
CA SER A 161 -1.82 -8.46 6.59
C SER A 161 -1.37 -7.99 5.20
N LEU A 162 -0.07 -7.77 4.99
CA LEU A 162 0.46 -7.38 3.67
C LEU A 162 0.24 -8.47 2.62
N LEU A 163 0.38 -9.74 2.98
CA LEU A 163 0.10 -10.88 2.10
C LEU A 163 -1.37 -10.88 1.66
N THR A 164 -2.30 -10.78 2.61
CA THR A 164 -3.74 -10.71 2.30
C THR A 164 -4.09 -9.49 1.42
N MET A 165 -3.47 -8.33 1.67
CA MET A 165 -3.67 -7.14 0.83
C MET A 165 -3.16 -7.37 -0.60
N THR A 166 -2.06 -8.09 -0.76
CA THR A 166 -1.48 -8.40 -2.07
C THR A 166 -2.33 -9.38 -2.85
N GLU A 167 -2.83 -10.43 -2.19
CA GLU A 167 -3.78 -11.38 -2.79
C GLU A 167 -5.06 -10.71 -3.30
N GLY A 168 -5.47 -9.63 -2.65
CA GLY A 168 -6.59 -8.78 -3.08
C GLY A 168 -6.21 -7.79 -4.20
N SER A 169 -4.96 -7.30 -4.22
CA SER A 169 -4.47 -6.33 -5.22
C SER A 169 -4.10 -6.99 -6.55
N VAL A 170 -3.84 -8.29 -6.55
CA VAL A 170 -3.65 -9.09 -7.76
C VAL A 170 -4.98 -9.24 -8.50
N ALA A 171 -5.08 -8.60 -9.67
CA ALA A 171 -6.31 -8.42 -10.44
C ALA A 171 -6.95 -9.73 -10.98
N ARG A 172 -6.27 -10.87 -10.91
CA ARG A 172 -6.76 -12.16 -11.43
C ARG A 172 -7.32 -13.06 -10.34
N THR A 173 -8.38 -13.81 -10.67
CA THR A 173 -9.00 -14.81 -9.79
C THR A 173 -8.34 -16.18 -9.85
N GLU A 174 -7.43 -16.40 -10.82
CA GLU A 174 -6.72 -17.68 -10.99
C GLU A 174 -5.87 -18.01 -9.76
N VAL A 175 -6.20 -19.15 -9.13
CA VAL A 175 -5.58 -19.61 -7.89
C VAL A 175 -4.08 -19.84 -8.06
N GLU A 176 -3.65 -20.36 -9.22
CA GLU A 176 -2.24 -20.64 -9.47
C GLU A 176 -1.41 -19.35 -9.55
N TYR A 177 -1.93 -18.34 -10.24
CA TYR A 177 -1.27 -17.03 -10.36
C TYR A 177 -1.17 -16.34 -9.00
N LYS A 178 -2.26 -16.33 -8.22
CA LYS A 178 -2.25 -15.80 -6.85
C LYS A 178 -1.23 -16.52 -5.99
N ARG A 179 -1.16 -17.86 -6.05
CA ARG A 179 -0.18 -18.64 -5.29
C ARG A 179 1.26 -18.29 -5.68
N LYS A 180 1.55 -18.13 -6.99
CA LYS A 180 2.88 -17.69 -7.47
C LYS A 180 3.24 -16.31 -6.91
N ALA A 181 2.32 -15.35 -6.98
CA ALA A 181 2.51 -14.00 -6.44
C ALA A 181 2.71 -13.99 -4.91
N THR A 182 1.90 -14.73 -4.17
CA THR A 182 2.03 -14.88 -2.71
C THR A 182 3.39 -15.48 -2.36
N ASN A 183 3.83 -16.54 -3.03
CA ASN A 183 5.13 -17.17 -2.75
C ASN A 183 6.29 -16.19 -2.99
N VAL A 184 6.32 -15.53 -4.14
CA VAL A 184 7.36 -14.53 -4.44
C VAL A 184 7.36 -13.41 -3.40
N MET A 185 6.18 -12.95 -3.00
CA MET A 185 6.05 -11.92 -1.96
C MET A 185 6.56 -12.41 -0.60
N VAL A 186 6.24 -13.64 -0.19
CA VAL A 186 6.75 -14.22 1.07
C VAL A 186 8.28 -14.20 1.07
N GLU A 187 8.91 -14.65 0.00
CA GLU A 187 10.37 -14.68 -0.11
C GLU A 187 10.98 -13.26 -0.08
N LEU A 188 10.38 -12.29 -0.79
CA LEU A 188 10.81 -10.89 -0.75
C LEU A 188 10.67 -10.28 0.66
N LEU A 189 9.56 -10.52 1.34
CA LEU A 189 9.33 -10.03 2.70
C LEU A 189 10.26 -10.69 3.71
N GLN A 190 10.51 -11.99 3.58
CA GLN A 190 11.49 -12.69 4.41
C GLN A 190 12.90 -12.13 4.16
N ASN A 191 13.26 -11.80 2.92
CA ASN A 191 14.53 -11.15 2.61
C ASN A 191 14.65 -9.79 3.32
N VAL A 192 13.60 -8.96 3.29
CA VAL A 192 13.57 -7.70 4.05
C VAL A 192 13.77 -7.98 5.54
N CYS A 193 13.00 -8.88 6.14
CA CYS A 193 13.07 -9.17 7.58
C CYS A 193 14.40 -9.79 8.04
N ASN A 194 15.05 -10.60 7.19
CA ASN A 194 16.27 -11.32 7.54
C ASN A 194 17.56 -10.54 7.24
N HIS A 195 17.55 -9.72 6.18
CA HIS A 195 18.74 -9.02 5.71
C HIS A 195 18.70 -7.50 5.94
N GLY A 196 17.52 -6.97 6.25
CA GLY A 196 17.32 -5.57 6.58
C GLY A 196 18.15 -5.10 7.76
N ALA A 197 18.82 -3.97 7.57
CA ALA A 197 19.49 -3.25 8.62
C ALA A 197 18.46 -2.50 9.47
N VAL A 198 18.55 -2.68 10.79
CA VAL A 198 17.82 -1.87 11.77
C VAL A 198 18.68 -0.63 12.02
N LEU A 199 18.22 0.52 11.52
CA LEU A 199 18.98 1.77 11.62
C LEU A 199 18.93 2.41 13.03
N SER A 200 18.04 1.95 13.90
CA SER A 200 17.90 2.42 15.27
C SER A 200 17.30 1.33 16.16
N GLU A 201 17.93 1.05 17.30
CA GLU A 201 17.46 0.06 18.30
C GLU A 201 16.09 0.40 18.89
N ALA A 202 15.67 1.68 18.82
CA ALA A 202 14.38 2.13 19.33
C ALA A 202 13.19 1.74 18.43
N VAL A 203 13.42 1.22 17.22
CA VAL A 203 12.39 0.92 16.24
C VAL A 203 12.15 -0.58 16.17
N LEU A 204 10.93 -1.02 16.49
CA LEU A 204 10.53 -2.41 16.35
C LEU A 204 10.25 -2.73 14.88
N GLY A 205 11.12 -3.53 14.28
CA GLY A 205 10.99 -4.00 12.90
C GLY A 205 12.08 -3.51 11.97
N VAL A 206 11.96 -3.89 10.71
CA VAL A 206 12.91 -3.51 9.66
C VAL A 206 12.29 -2.41 8.80
N PRO A 207 12.91 -1.23 8.66
CA PRO A 207 12.43 -0.21 7.74
C PRO A 207 12.59 -0.67 6.28
N GLY A 208 11.54 -0.52 5.49
CA GLY A 208 11.58 -0.83 4.08
C GLY A 208 10.41 -0.26 3.27
N VAL A 209 10.34 -0.72 2.03
CA VAL A 209 9.25 -0.45 1.09
C VAL A 209 8.83 -1.73 0.40
N LEU A 210 7.54 -1.88 0.15
CA LEU A 210 6.93 -2.89 -0.70
C LEU A 210 6.08 -2.15 -1.74
N VAL A 211 6.29 -2.47 -3.01
CA VAL A 211 5.54 -1.90 -4.14
C VAL A 211 5.05 -3.05 -5.00
N ILE A 212 3.79 -2.98 -5.42
CA ILE A 212 3.19 -3.93 -6.35
C ILE A 212 2.65 -3.15 -7.53
N THR A 213 3.06 -3.56 -8.72
CA THR A 213 2.58 -2.99 -9.98
C THR A 213 1.86 -4.07 -10.76
N THR A 214 0.70 -3.75 -11.33
CA THR A 214 -0.09 -4.71 -12.11
C THR A 214 -0.46 -4.07 -13.44
N ASP A 215 -0.08 -4.71 -14.55
CA ASP A 215 -0.43 -4.25 -15.88
C ASP A 215 -1.06 -5.38 -16.71
N ASN A 216 -1.11 -5.22 -18.04
CA ASN A 216 -1.69 -6.21 -18.94
C ASN A 216 -0.77 -7.42 -19.21
N SER A 217 0.48 -7.37 -18.79
CA SER A 217 1.49 -8.42 -19.00
C SER A 217 1.71 -9.29 -17.77
N GLY A 218 1.41 -8.76 -16.58
CA GLY A 218 1.65 -9.46 -15.33
C GLY A 218 1.57 -8.55 -14.10
N CYS A 219 2.17 -9.04 -13.02
CA CYS A 219 2.37 -8.33 -11.77
C CYS A 219 3.87 -8.31 -11.46
N SER A 220 4.39 -7.17 -11.03
CA SER A 220 5.74 -7.09 -10.46
C SER A 220 5.64 -6.81 -8.97
N VAL A 221 6.37 -7.60 -8.18
CA VAL A 221 6.49 -7.40 -6.73
C VAL A 221 7.89 -6.90 -6.45
N MET A 222 7.98 -5.71 -5.84
CA MET A 222 9.24 -5.08 -5.48
C MET A 222 9.29 -4.87 -3.97
N ALA A 223 10.40 -5.27 -3.35
CA ALA A 223 10.69 -4.99 -1.96
C ALA A 223 12.05 -4.30 -1.84
N GLY A 224 12.17 -3.37 -0.91
CA GLY A 224 13.44 -2.69 -0.65
C GLY A 224 13.67 -2.43 0.82
N ASN A 225 14.93 -2.50 1.22
CA ASN A 225 15.37 -2.32 2.60
C ASN A 225 16.79 -1.79 2.65
N TYR A 226 17.15 -1.19 3.78
CA TYR A 226 18.54 -0.88 4.08
C TYR A 226 19.32 -2.16 4.31
N ILE A 227 20.57 -2.23 3.84
CA ILE A 227 21.46 -3.38 4.01
C ILE A 227 22.86 -2.90 4.39
N SER A 228 23.52 -3.64 5.27
CA SER A 228 24.91 -3.39 5.65
C SER A 228 25.88 -3.82 4.55
N LYS A 229 26.92 -3.03 4.28
CA LYS A 229 27.82 -3.27 3.13
C LYS A 229 28.56 -4.61 3.17
N ASP A 230 28.84 -5.14 4.36
CA ASP A 230 29.44 -6.48 4.54
C ASP A 230 28.55 -7.61 4.01
N LYS A 231 27.23 -7.43 3.97
CA LYS A 231 26.27 -8.44 3.49
C LYS A 231 26.04 -8.39 1.98
N ILE A 232 26.37 -7.27 1.33
CA ILE A 232 26.04 -7.02 -0.07
C ILE A 232 26.66 -8.07 -0.99
N THR A 233 27.99 -8.28 -0.89
CA THR A 233 28.70 -9.20 -1.79
C THR A 233 28.11 -10.61 -1.73
N LYS A 234 27.80 -11.10 -0.53
CA LYS A 234 27.22 -12.43 -0.32
C LYS A 234 25.80 -12.51 -0.89
N LEU A 235 24.97 -11.48 -0.68
CA LEU A 235 23.58 -11.48 -1.14
C LEU A 235 23.48 -11.34 -2.66
N SER A 236 24.23 -10.42 -3.25
CA SER A 236 24.32 -10.24 -4.71
C SER A 236 24.78 -11.51 -5.40
N ALA A 237 25.82 -12.18 -4.89
CA ALA A 237 26.28 -13.45 -5.45
C ALA A 237 25.19 -14.54 -5.45
N LYS A 238 24.32 -14.58 -4.42
CA LYS A 238 23.19 -15.52 -4.37
C LYS A 238 22.14 -15.20 -5.45
N ILE A 239 21.81 -13.93 -5.64
CA ILE A 239 20.86 -13.49 -6.69
C ILE A 239 21.45 -13.76 -8.08
N ASP A 240 22.70 -13.39 -8.30
CA ASP A 240 23.40 -13.57 -9.58
C ASP A 240 23.50 -15.06 -9.95
N ARG A 241 23.80 -15.93 -8.98
CA ARG A 241 23.77 -17.38 -9.16
C ARG A 241 22.39 -17.87 -9.61
N ALA A 242 21.32 -17.46 -8.91
CA ALA A 242 19.95 -17.85 -9.28
C ALA A 242 19.54 -17.33 -10.68
N ASN A 243 20.03 -16.16 -11.06
CA ASN A 243 19.80 -15.56 -12.38
C ASN A 243 20.62 -16.21 -13.51
N ALA A 244 21.78 -16.78 -13.20
CA ALA A 244 22.65 -17.46 -14.16
C ALA A 244 22.12 -18.84 -14.57
N CYS A 245 21.36 -19.50 -13.69
CA CYS A 245 20.79 -20.82 -13.94
C CYS A 245 19.66 -20.79 -15.00
N ALA A 246 19.66 -21.79 -15.87
CA ALA A 246 18.56 -22.03 -16.81
C ALA A 246 17.32 -22.58 -16.06
N LEU A 247 16.12 -22.29 -16.57
CA LEU A 247 14.86 -22.63 -15.89
C LEU A 247 14.70 -24.15 -15.66
N ASN A 248 15.17 -24.98 -16.58
CA ASN A 248 15.12 -26.43 -16.49
C ASN A 248 16.12 -27.03 -15.48
N GLU A 249 17.11 -26.25 -15.03
CA GLU A 249 18.13 -26.68 -14.08
C GLU A 249 17.81 -26.25 -12.64
N LEU A 250 16.91 -25.27 -12.46
CA LEU A 250 16.58 -24.71 -11.14
C LEU A 250 16.07 -25.75 -10.15
N ASP A 251 15.27 -26.72 -10.61
CA ASP A 251 14.73 -27.76 -9.73
C ASP A 251 15.83 -28.67 -9.16
N ALA A 252 16.78 -29.09 -10.00
CA ALA A 252 17.92 -29.90 -9.57
C ALA A 252 18.78 -29.14 -8.54
N ILE A 253 19.06 -27.86 -8.81
CA ILE A 253 19.85 -27.00 -7.92
C ILE A 253 19.09 -26.74 -6.61
N TYR A 254 17.77 -26.56 -6.66
CA TYR A 254 16.93 -26.40 -5.48
C TYR A 254 17.03 -27.63 -4.58
N GLN A 255 16.92 -28.84 -5.14
CA GLN A 255 17.05 -30.08 -4.38
C GLN A 255 18.47 -30.27 -3.83
N GLU A 256 19.50 -29.94 -4.59
CA GLU A 256 20.89 -30.03 -4.12
C GLU A 256 21.14 -29.10 -2.93
N GLU A 257 20.70 -27.85 -3.00
CA GLU A 257 20.87 -26.87 -1.93
C GLU A 257 20.01 -27.21 -0.69
N LEU A 258 18.84 -27.85 -0.86
CA LEU A 258 18.04 -28.34 0.25
C LEU A 258 18.75 -29.44 1.06
N MET A 259 19.65 -30.19 0.42
CA MET A 259 20.43 -31.26 1.04
C MET A 259 21.72 -30.76 1.72
N LYS A 260 22.09 -29.49 1.54
CA LYS A 260 23.28 -28.90 2.17
C LYS A 260 22.97 -28.45 3.59
N ASP A 261 23.94 -28.60 4.48
CA ASP A 261 23.83 -28.06 5.83
C ASP A 261 23.72 -26.52 5.77
N PRO A 262 22.78 -25.91 6.51
CA PRO A 262 22.67 -24.46 6.55
C PRO A 262 23.92 -23.84 7.16
N GLU A 263 24.43 -22.78 6.52
CA GLU A 263 25.59 -22.07 7.03
C GLU A 263 25.35 -21.48 8.44
N PRO A 264 26.38 -21.40 9.30
CA PRO A 264 26.25 -20.80 10.62
C PRO A 264 25.67 -19.38 10.56
N GLY A 265 24.53 -19.18 11.24
CA GLY A 265 23.81 -17.90 11.26
C GLY A 265 22.87 -17.65 10.08
N GLN A 266 22.74 -18.59 9.13
CA GLN A 266 21.77 -18.51 8.05
C GLN A 266 20.37 -18.88 8.56
N LYS A 267 19.40 -17.97 8.40
CA LYS A 267 17.98 -18.28 8.64
C LYS A 267 17.39 -18.91 7.38
N GLY A 268 17.09 -20.21 7.46
CA GLY A 268 16.52 -21.01 6.36
C GLY A 268 17.57 -21.58 5.39
N ALA A 269 17.12 -22.38 4.43
CA ALA A 269 17.97 -23.07 3.46
C ALA A 269 18.61 -22.15 2.41
N GLY A 270 18.29 -20.84 2.40
CA GLY A 270 18.85 -19.88 1.44
C GLY A 270 18.32 -20.05 0.00
N LEU A 271 17.24 -20.81 -0.14
CA LEU A 271 16.62 -21.20 -1.41
C LEU A 271 15.71 -20.13 -2.01
N GLY A 272 15.41 -19.05 -1.29
CA GLY A 272 14.37 -18.10 -1.67
C GLY A 272 14.53 -17.49 -3.06
N PHE A 273 15.76 -17.15 -3.46
CA PHE A 273 16.02 -16.65 -4.82
C PHE A 273 15.79 -17.69 -5.91
N ILE A 274 16.10 -18.96 -5.64
CA ILE A 274 15.85 -20.06 -6.56
C ILE A 274 14.33 -20.31 -6.65
N ASP A 275 13.62 -20.32 -5.52
CA ASP A 275 12.15 -20.48 -5.52
C ASP A 275 11.47 -19.33 -6.27
N MET A 276 11.89 -18.08 -6.04
CA MET A 276 11.38 -16.92 -6.78
C MET A 276 11.59 -17.06 -8.30
N ARG A 277 12.77 -17.51 -8.74
CA ARG A 277 13.04 -17.80 -10.17
C ARG A 277 12.12 -18.90 -10.70
N MET A 278 11.91 -19.98 -9.94
CA MET A 278 11.03 -21.08 -10.33
C MET A 278 9.56 -20.66 -10.43
N LYS A 279 9.06 -19.81 -9.52
CA LYS A 279 7.66 -19.37 -9.52
C LYS A 279 7.36 -18.29 -10.54
N SER A 280 8.30 -17.39 -10.77
CA SER A 280 8.15 -16.26 -11.70
C SER A 280 8.53 -16.60 -13.14
N SER A 281 9.39 -17.61 -13.34
CA SER A 281 10.08 -17.90 -14.61
C SER A 281 10.93 -16.74 -15.16
N ASN A 282 11.04 -15.63 -14.43
CA ASN A 282 11.76 -14.42 -14.83
C ASN A 282 12.97 -14.20 -13.96
N LYS A 283 13.94 -13.44 -14.46
CA LYS A 283 15.12 -13.07 -13.67
C LYS A 283 14.69 -12.11 -12.55
N ILE A 284 15.48 -12.13 -11.48
CA ILE A 284 15.31 -11.25 -10.34
C ILE A 284 16.11 -9.99 -10.63
N ASP A 285 15.45 -8.85 -10.72
CA ASP A 285 16.09 -7.56 -10.86
C ASP A 285 16.45 -7.04 -9.47
N TYR A 286 17.64 -6.47 -9.30
CA TYR A 286 17.99 -5.79 -8.06
C TYR A 286 18.85 -4.57 -8.31
N THR A 287 18.74 -3.58 -7.44
CA THR A 287 19.51 -2.34 -7.46
C THR A 287 20.05 -2.05 -6.07
N LEU A 288 21.29 -1.56 -6.02
CA LEU A 288 21.94 -1.11 -4.81
C LEU A 288 22.24 0.39 -4.95
N VAL A 289 21.74 1.18 -4.01
CA VAL A 289 22.01 2.61 -3.94
C VAL A 289 22.85 2.88 -2.70
N ASP A 290 24.06 3.39 -2.88
CA ASP A 290 24.93 3.75 -1.75
C ASP A 290 24.33 4.90 -0.94
N LEU A 291 24.34 4.75 0.39
CA LEU A 291 23.84 5.78 1.32
C LEU A 291 24.98 6.41 2.10
N ASP A 292 25.77 5.60 2.79
CA ASP A 292 26.91 6.05 3.59
C ASP A 292 28.06 5.03 3.59
N ARG A 293 28.94 5.10 4.59
CA ARG A 293 30.09 4.19 4.73
C ARG A 293 29.69 2.76 5.11
N ASN A 294 28.57 2.59 5.81
CA ASN A 294 28.15 1.34 6.43
C ASN A 294 26.95 0.71 5.71
N PHE A 295 26.09 1.52 5.09
CA PHE A 295 24.81 1.08 4.55
C PHE A 295 24.61 1.46 3.07
N SER A 296 23.85 0.61 2.39
CA SER A 296 23.26 0.86 1.07
C SER A 296 21.76 0.53 1.13
N PHE A 297 20.98 1.05 0.20
CA PHE A 297 19.59 0.66 -0.01
C PHE A 297 19.53 -0.42 -1.09
N LEU A 298 19.00 -1.60 -0.75
CA LEU A 298 18.74 -2.68 -1.68
C LEU A 298 17.28 -2.65 -2.11
N SER A 299 17.04 -2.69 -3.41
CA SER A 299 15.72 -2.96 -3.99
C SER A 299 15.80 -4.23 -4.82
N ILE A 300 14.83 -5.13 -4.64
CA ILE A 300 14.68 -6.37 -5.41
C ILE A 300 13.29 -6.35 -6.03
N SER A 301 13.20 -6.67 -7.31
CA SER A 301 11.97 -6.71 -8.09
C SER A 301 11.86 -8.05 -8.84
N VAL A 302 10.68 -8.64 -8.83
CA VAL A 302 10.40 -9.91 -9.52
C VAL A 302 9.10 -9.76 -10.30
N SER A 303 9.20 -9.91 -11.62
CA SER A 303 8.06 -9.86 -12.53
C SER A 303 7.43 -11.25 -12.70
N ILE A 304 6.11 -11.35 -12.54
CA ILE A 304 5.33 -12.58 -12.64
C ILE A 304 4.38 -12.41 -13.84
N PRO A 305 4.66 -13.08 -14.97
CA PRO A 305 3.87 -12.91 -16.17
C PRO A 305 2.54 -13.67 -16.04
N PHE A 306 1.53 -13.18 -16.77
CA PHE A 306 0.23 -13.84 -16.91
C PHE A 306 0.27 -15.18 -17.64
#